data_AF-A0A9Q8FK54-F1
#
_entry.id   AF-A0A9Q8FK54-F1
#
_cell.length_a   1.000
_cell.length_b   1.000
_cell.length_c   1.000
_cell.angle_alpha   90.00
_cell.angle_beta   90.00
_cell.angle_gamma   90.00
#
_symmetry.space_group_name_H-M   'P 1'
#
loop_
_entity.id
_entity.type
_entity.pdbx_description
1 polymer ?
#
loop_
_entity_poly.entity_id
_entity_poly.type
_entity_poly.pdbx_seq_one_letter_code
_entity_poly.pdbx_strand_id
1 'polypeptide(L)'
;MKLLLAPKTTEGRYLSVVFILFLLLAAMTFIVWKHPDMAGLEGDSQQQNYWLIGGCCITGCIFIMLVMLLWTARSAGKKEFEALLDVTRGDDNKRKDESENISVSPAVVMCARIRDHLRTRIGIHWRRKVRLLLVTGDEAAIEQLVPGLRQQHWLEGNRTVLIYGGSLASEPDREKYIALRKLRRGRPLDGIVRVMPSSLTLTPQISESDLRGLEKISELLGYAAPVWLWKLCDSEWPQADRAVQAVGVSFPLRATEEDVARQLAQMLPTLRE
;
A
#
# COMPACT_ATOMS: atom_id res chain seq x y z
N MET A 1 -22.56 -23.90 -36.94
CA MET A 1 -21.54 -23.30 -36.05
C MET A 1 -22.10 -22.01 -35.45
N LYS A 2 -22.40 -21.98 -34.14
CA LYS A 2 -22.81 -20.76 -33.43
C LYS A 2 -21.53 -19.99 -33.05
N LEU A 3 -21.31 -18.80 -33.59
CA LEU A 3 -20.22 -17.92 -33.15
C LEU A 3 -20.46 -17.50 -31.69
N LEU A 4 -19.67 -18.06 -30.78
CA LEU A 4 -19.74 -17.90 -29.32
C LEU A 4 -19.10 -16.61 -28.79
N LEU A 5 -19.06 -15.53 -29.59
CA LEU A 5 -18.43 -14.25 -29.21
C LEU A 5 -19.36 -13.03 -29.33
N ALA A 6 -20.67 -13.21 -29.46
CA ALA A 6 -21.60 -12.08 -29.45
C ALA A 6 -21.96 -11.68 -28.01
N PRO A 7 -21.52 -10.51 -27.50
CA PRO A 7 -21.95 -10.02 -26.20
C PRO A 7 -23.46 -9.78 -26.19
N LYS A 8 -24.11 -10.25 -25.13
CA LYS A 8 -25.58 -10.24 -24.98
C LYS A 8 -26.16 -8.85 -24.65
N THR A 9 -25.33 -7.90 -24.22
CA THR A 9 -25.73 -6.53 -23.89
C THR A 9 -25.50 -5.59 -25.08
N THR A 10 -26.38 -4.60 -25.27
CA THR A 10 -26.28 -3.59 -26.34
C THR A 10 -24.94 -2.85 -26.29
N GLU A 11 -24.48 -2.48 -25.10
CA GLU A 11 -23.17 -1.84 -24.87
C GLU A 11 -21.98 -2.73 -25.27
N GLY A 12 -22.05 -4.03 -24.98
CA GLY A 12 -21.02 -4.98 -25.38
C GLY A 12 -20.91 -5.11 -26.90
N ARG A 13 -22.03 -4.98 -27.62
CA ARG A 13 -22.04 -5.02 -29.09
C ARG A 13 -21.29 -3.81 -29.67
N TYR A 14 -21.51 -2.60 -29.15
CA TYR A 14 -20.74 -1.41 -29.56
C TYR A 14 -19.25 -1.57 -29.29
N LEU A 15 -18.88 -2.07 -28.11
CA LEU A 15 -17.47 -2.36 -27.78
C LEU A 15 -16.86 -3.38 -28.74
N SER A 16 -17.60 -4.42 -29.12
CA SER A 16 -17.13 -5.42 -30.09
C SER A 16 -16.91 -4.82 -31.48
N VAL A 17 -17.80 -3.92 -31.94
CA VAL A 17 -17.67 -3.24 -33.23
C VAL A 17 -16.48 -2.28 -33.23
N VAL A 18 -16.30 -1.48 -32.17
CA VAL A 18 -15.15 -0.57 -32.04
C VAL A 18 -13.84 -1.35 -31.97
N PHE A 19 -13.81 -2.48 -31.28
CA PHE A 19 -12.64 -3.35 -31.22
C PHE A 19 -12.30 -3.99 -32.58
N ILE A 20 -13.31 -4.46 -33.34
CA ILE A 20 -13.11 -4.98 -34.69
C ILE A 20 -12.58 -3.88 -35.63
N LEU A 21 -13.13 -2.66 -35.56
CA LEU A 21 -12.65 -1.51 -36.33
C LEU A 21 -11.19 -1.16 -36.00
N PHE A 22 -10.84 -1.19 -34.70
CA PHE A 22 -9.45 -1.00 -34.25
C PHE A 22 -8.50 -2.05 -34.82
N LEU A 23 -8.88 -3.34 -34.78
CA LEU A 23 -8.07 -4.42 -35.35
C LEU A 23 -7.90 -4.28 -36.87
N LEU A 24 -8.95 -3.86 -37.59
CA LEU A 24 -8.87 -3.60 -39.03
C LEU A 24 -7.92 -2.44 -39.35
N LEU A 25 -8.00 -1.33 -38.62
CA LEU A 25 -7.10 -0.19 -38.81
C LEU A 25 -5.65 -0.55 -38.46
N ALA A 26 -5.42 -1.30 -37.39
CA ALA A 26 -4.09 -1.78 -37.01
C ALA A 26 -3.50 -2.72 -38.08
N ALA A 27 -4.32 -3.62 -38.64
CA ALA A 27 -3.92 -4.50 -39.73
C ALA A 27 -3.57 -3.71 -41.01
N MET A 28 -4.36 -2.68 -41.35
CA MET A 28 -4.07 -1.80 -42.49
C MET A 28 -2.75 -1.05 -42.31
N THR A 29 -2.48 -0.48 -41.14
CA THR A 29 -1.19 0.16 -40.85
C THR A 29 -0.01 -0.82 -40.90
N PHE A 30 -0.24 -2.06 -40.48
CA PHE A 30 0.78 -3.12 -40.53
C PHE A 30 1.08 -3.58 -41.97
N ILE A 31 0.05 -3.66 -42.83
CA ILE A 31 0.21 -4.01 -44.25
C ILE A 31 0.99 -2.91 -44.97
N VAL A 32 0.69 -1.63 -44.71
CA VAL A 32 1.44 -0.48 -45.29
C VAL A 32 2.90 -0.46 -44.82
N TRP A 33 3.19 -0.95 -43.61
CA TRP A 33 4.56 -1.06 -43.10
C TRP A 33 5.33 -2.22 -43.73
N LYS A 34 4.71 -3.40 -43.89
CA LYS A 34 5.39 -4.63 -44.31
C LYS A 34 5.40 -4.85 -45.83
N HIS A 35 4.36 -4.37 -46.54
CA HIS A 35 4.16 -4.57 -47.97
C HIS A 35 3.64 -3.29 -48.65
N PRO A 36 4.46 -2.23 -48.78
CA PRO A 36 4.06 -0.98 -49.42
C PRO A 36 3.59 -1.16 -50.88
N ASP A 37 4.16 -2.15 -51.57
CA ASP A 37 3.85 -2.47 -52.96
C ASP A 37 2.39 -2.90 -53.17
N MET A 38 1.77 -3.56 -52.16
CA MET A 38 0.35 -3.95 -52.22
C MET A 38 -0.60 -2.76 -52.08
N ALA A 39 -0.13 -1.66 -51.50
CA ALA A 39 -0.88 -0.42 -51.35
C ALA A 39 -0.65 0.56 -52.53
N GLY A 40 0.15 0.15 -53.53
CA GLY A 40 0.51 1.00 -54.67
C GLY A 40 1.47 2.15 -54.30
N LEU A 41 2.21 2.01 -53.20
CA LEU A 41 3.16 3.02 -52.72
C LEU A 41 4.59 2.57 -52.99
N GLU A 42 5.43 3.48 -53.50
CA GLU A 42 6.88 3.25 -53.61
C GLU A 42 7.50 3.21 -52.21
N GLY A 43 8.19 2.12 -51.90
CA GLY A 43 8.89 1.93 -50.64
C GLY A 43 9.92 3.03 -50.40
N ASP A 44 9.95 3.55 -49.16
CA ASP A 44 10.85 4.62 -48.70
C ASP A 44 10.51 6.05 -49.20
N SER A 45 9.30 6.25 -49.73
CA SER A 45 8.80 7.59 -50.07
C SER A 45 8.38 8.40 -48.83
N GLN A 46 8.54 9.73 -48.85
CA GLN A 46 8.07 10.60 -47.76
C GLN A 46 6.57 10.47 -47.50
N GLN A 47 5.78 10.12 -48.51
CA GLN A 47 4.36 9.86 -48.38
C GLN A 47 4.08 8.63 -47.51
N GLN A 48 4.83 7.54 -47.67
CA GLN A 48 4.69 6.35 -46.81
C GLN A 48 4.90 6.70 -45.32
N ASN A 49 5.89 7.55 -45.01
CA ASN A 49 6.16 7.98 -43.65
C ASN A 49 5.02 8.82 -43.04
N TYR A 50 4.43 9.76 -43.79
CA TYR A 50 3.27 10.53 -43.30
C TYR A 50 2.04 9.64 -43.06
N TRP A 51 1.80 8.65 -43.93
CA TRP A 51 0.70 7.69 -43.78
C TRP A 51 0.91 6.75 -42.58
N LEU A 52 2.14 6.31 -42.33
CA LEU A 52 2.48 5.51 -41.15
C LEU A 52 2.32 6.29 -39.85
N ILE A 53 2.79 7.54 -39.80
CA ILE A 53 2.65 8.41 -38.62
C ILE A 53 1.17 8.70 -38.35
N GLY A 54 0.42 9.12 -39.38
CA GLY A 54 -1.01 9.40 -39.26
C GLY A 54 -1.82 8.18 -38.81
N GLY A 55 -1.57 7.01 -39.41
CA GLY A 55 -2.21 5.75 -39.04
C GLY A 55 -1.89 5.33 -37.60
N CYS A 56 -0.64 5.49 -37.17
CA CYS A 56 -0.23 5.20 -35.79
C CYS A 56 -0.91 6.14 -34.78
N CYS A 57 -1.03 7.43 -35.09
CA CYS A 57 -1.76 8.38 -34.25
C CYS A 57 -3.25 8.05 -34.15
N ILE A 58 -3.92 7.75 -35.27
CA ILE A 58 -5.36 7.44 -35.29
C ILE A 58 -5.64 6.14 -34.51
N THR A 59 -4.85 5.09 -34.74
CA THR A 59 -4.98 3.83 -33.99
C THR A 59 -4.73 4.02 -32.50
N GLY A 60 -3.73 4.83 -32.12
CA GLY A 60 -3.45 5.21 -30.74
C GLY A 60 -4.63 5.97 -30.09
N CYS A 61 -5.23 6.94 -30.77
CA CYS A 61 -6.39 7.67 -30.28
C CYS A 61 -7.61 6.76 -30.07
N ILE A 62 -7.87 5.84 -31.01
CA ILE A 62 -8.97 4.86 -30.88
C ILE A 62 -8.74 3.92 -29.69
N PHE A 63 -7.50 3.49 -29.46
CA PHE A 63 -7.15 2.66 -28.31
C PHE A 63 -7.39 3.38 -26.97
N ILE A 64 -6.97 4.65 -26.85
CA ILE A 64 -7.21 5.46 -25.65
C ILE A 64 -8.72 5.64 -25.41
N MET A 65 -9.49 5.91 -26.47
CA MET A 65 -10.95 6.03 -26.41
C MET A 65 -11.62 4.72 -25.95
N LEU A 66 -11.16 3.56 -26.46
CA LEU A 66 -11.66 2.25 -26.03
C LEU A 66 -11.40 2.02 -24.53
N VAL A 67 -10.19 2.33 -24.04
CA VAL A 67 -9.83 2.18 -22.62
C VAL A 67 -10.66 3.11 -21.74
N MET A 68 -10.86 4.37 -22.15
CA MET A 68 -11.73 5.33 -21.45
C MET A 68 -13.17 4.81 -21.38
N LEU A 69 -13.70 4.28 -22.48
CA LEU A 69 -15.08 3.80 -22.55
C LEU A 69 -15.29 2.51 -21.72
N LEU A 70 -14.29 1.62 -21.67
CA LEU A 70 -14.30 0.48 -20.77
C LEU A 70 -14.25 0.90 -19.30
N TRP A 71 -13.47 1.94 -18.97
CA TRP A 71 -13.42 2.50 -17.63
C TRP A 71 -14.76 3.09 -17.22
N THR A 72 -15.39 3.91 -18.08
CA THR A 72 -16.68 4.53 -17.80
C THR A 72 -17.77 3.47 -17.67
N ALA A 73 -17.86 2.51 -18.59
CA ALA A 73 -18.83 1.41 -18.55
C ALA A 73 -18.66 0.55 -17.28
N ARG A 74 -17.42 0.20 -16.90
CA ARG A 74 -17.17 -0.56 -15.67
C ARG A 74 -17.51 0.24 -14.41
N SER A 75 -17.30 1.56 -14.43
CA SER A 75 -17.65 2.44 -13.32
C SER A 75 -19.17 2.68 -13.22
N ALA A 76 -19.86 2.79 -14.35
CA ALA A 76 -21.31 2.96 -14.44
C ALA A 76 -22.01 1.67 -14.02
N GLY A 77 -21.60 0.51 -14.55
CA GLY A 77 -22.14 -0.79 -14.14
C GLY A 77 -21.93 -1.09 -12.65
N LYS A 78 -20.84 -0.60 -12.05
CA LYS A 78 -20.66 -0.69 -10.59
C LYS A 78 -21.69 0.17 -9.84
N LYS A 79 -21.94 1.40 -10.29
CA LYS A 79 -22.92 2.30 -9.68
C LYS A 79 -24.35 1.82 -9.86
N GLU A 80 -24.70 1.33 -11.06
CA GLU A 80 -26.02 0.76 -11.32
C GLU A 80 -26.24 -0.55 -10.56
N PHE A 81 -25.23 -1.40 -10.44
CA PHE A 81 -25.34 -2.61 -9.61
C PHE A 81 -25.51 -2.27 -8.13
N GLU A 82 -24.79 -1.27 -7.62
CA GLU A 82 -24.96 -0.77 -6.25
C GLU A 82 -26.34 -0.12 -6.04
N ALA A 83 -26.85 0.62 -7.03
CA ALA A 83 -28.19 1.24 -6.98
C ALA A 83 -29.33 0.22 -7.14
N LEU A 84 -29.18 -0.76 -8.04
CA LEU A 84 -30.12 -1.87 -8.19
C LEU A 84 -30.15 -2.72 -6.94
N LEU A 85 -29.01 -3.03 -6.31
CA LEU A 85 -28.99 -3.73 -5.02
C LEU A 85 -29.77 -2.98 -3.92
N ASP A 86 -29.76 -1.64 -3.93
CA ASP A 86 -30.49 -0.85 -2.94
C ASP A 86 -32.01 -0.80 -3.24
N VAL A 87 -32.39 -0.80 -4.53
CA VAL A 87 -33.79 -0.76 -4.98
C VAL A 87 -34.46 -2.14 -5.00
N THR A 88 -33.77 -3.20 -5.42
CA THR A 88 -34.26 -4.59 -5.44
C THR A 88 -34.11 -5.28 -4.08
N ARG A 89 -34.33 -4.56 -2.97
CA ARG A 89 -34.64 -5.18 -1.66
C ARG A 89 -35.95 -5.96 -1.79
N GLY A 90 -35.88 -7.12 -2.42
CA GLY A 90 -36.98 -8.08 -2.52
C GLY A 90 -37.34 -8.59 -1.12
N ASP A 91 -38.64 -8.69 -0.89
CA ASP A 91 -39.29 -9.15 0.35
C ASP A 91 -38.86 -10.58 0.76
N ASP A 92 -38.31 -11.36 -0.18
CA ASP A 92 -37.73 -12.69 0.04
C ASP A 92 -36.27 -12.66 0.53
N ASN A 93 -35.88 -11.58 1.20
CA ASN A 93 -34.66 -11.59 1.99
C ASN A 93 -34.94 -12.51 3.18
N LYS A 94 -34.56 -13.79 3.06
CA LYS A 94 -34.25 -14.65 4.20
C LYS A 94 -33.49 -13.76 5.16
N ARG A 95 -34.17 -13.33 6.24
CA ARG A 95 -33.76 -12.18 7.09
C ARG A 95 -32.25 -12.16 7.09
N LYS A 96 -31.67 -11.23 6.34
CA LYS A 96 -30.26 -10.93 6.53
C LYS A 96 -30.33 -10.28 7.89
N ASP A 97 -30.20 -11.13 8.89
CA ASP A 97 -30.50 -10.76 10.24
C ASP A 97 -29.77 -9.44 10.46
N GLU A 98 -30.50 -8.46 10.97
CA GLU A 98 -29.90 -7.39 11.75
C GLU A 98 -29.13 -7.97 12.97
N SER A 99 -28.99 -9.30 13.10
CA SER A 99 -28.01 -10.04 13.88
C SER A 99 -26.68 -10.32 13.13
N GLU A 100 -26.23 -9.41 12.29
CA GLU A 100 -24.84 -9.00 12.36
C GLU A 100 -24.80 -7.52 11.93
N ASN A 101 -25.10 -6.64 12.89
CA ASN A 101 -24.03 -5.74 13.32
C ASN A 101 -22.77 -6.62 13.43
N ILE A 102 -22.07 -6.87 12.31
CA ILE A 102 -20.65 -7.12 12.39
C ILE A 102 -20.24 -5.86 13.11
N SER A 103 -20.00 -5.97 14.41
CA SER A 103 -19.30 -4.97 15.18
C SER A 103 -18.06 -4.72 14.35
N VAL A 104 -18.11 -3.73 13.45
CA VAL A 104 -17.05 -3.54 12.47
C VAL A 104 -15.90 -3.17 13.36
N SER A 105 -14.99 -4.14 13.54
CA SER A 105 -13.98 -4.07 14.57
C SER A 105 -13.35 -2.69 14.49
N PRO A 106 -13.20 -1.96 15.62
CA PRO A 106 -12.65 -0.61 15.61
C PRO A 106 -11.35 -0.52 14.79
N ALA A 107 -10.58 -1.61 14.77
CA ALA A 107 -9.37 -1.72 13.98
C ALA A 107 -9.58 -1.79 12.45
N VAL A 108 -10.66 -2.41 11.98
CA VAL A 108 -11.04 -2.41 10.55
C VAL A 108 -11.45 -1.00 10.11
N VAL A 109 -12.23 -0.30 10.94
CA VAL A 109 -12.62 1.10 10.69
C VAL A 109 -11.39 2.00 10.66
N MET A 110 -10.48 1.84 11.63
CA MET A 110 -9.20 2.56 11.66
C MET A 110 -8.38 2.34 10.38
N CYS A 111 -8.19 1.09 9.95
CA CYS A 111 -7.44 0.77 8.73
C CYS A 111 -8.10 1.34 7.47
N ALA A 112 -9.45 1.35 7.42
CA ALA A 112 -10.17 2.00 6.33
C ALA A 112 -9.93 3.51 6.31
N ARG A 113 -9.99 4.18 7.47
CA ARG A 113 -9.69 5.62 7.60
C ARG A 113 -8.26 5.94 7.16
N ILE A 114 -7.27 5.16 7.58
CA ILE A 114 -5.87 5.32 7.14
C ILE A 114 -5.78 5.22 5.62
N ARG A 115 -6.35 4.17 5.03
CA ARG A 115 -6.34 3.95 3.58
C ARG A 115 -6.95 5.13 2.82
N ASP A 116 -8.08 5.64 3.28
CA ASP A 116 -8.82 6.69 2.60
C ASP A 116 -8.13 8.04 2.76
N HIS A 117 -7.55 8.31 3.94
CA HIS A 117 -6.69 9.47 4.17
C HIS A 117 -5.48 9.49 3.24
N LEU A 118 -4.73 8.38 3.16
CA LEU A 118 -3.54 8.26 2.33
C LEU A 118 -3.86 8.34 0.82
N ARG A 119 -5.00 7.78 0.41
CA ARG A 119 -5.48 7.93 -0.98
C ARG A 119 -5.80 9.37 -1.32
N THR A 120 -6.41 10.10 -0.40
CA THR A 120 -6.81 11.49 -0.61
C THR A 120 -5.61 12.43 -0.68
N ARG A 121 -4.63 12.28 0.23
CA ARG A 121 -3.45 13.15 0.26
C ARG A 121 -2.37 12.81 -0.77
N ILE A 122 -2.10 11.52 -1.01
CA ILE A 122 -0.92 11.07 -1.78
C ILE A 122 -1.31 10.46 -3.13
N GLY A 123 -2.59 10.07 -3.28
CA GLY A 123 -3.13 9.45 -4.47
C GLY A 123 -3.05 7.93 -4.47
N ILE A 124 -3.38 7.30 -5.61
CA ILE A 124 -3.57 5.85 -5.71
C ILE A 124 -2.28 5.04 -5.46
N HIS A 125 -1.12 5.67 -5.64
CA HIS A 125 0.22 5.10 -5.48
C HIS A 125 0.78 5.20 -4.06
N TRP A 126 -0.02 5.64 -3.07
CA TRP A 126 0.43 5.82 -1.68
C TRP A 126 1.17 4.61 -1.10
N ARG A 127 0.75 3.38 -1.45
CA ARG A 127 1.34 2.13 -0.95
C ARG A 127 2.84 2.00 -1.18
N ARG A 128 3.36 2.66 -2.23
CA ARG A 128 4.80 2.67 -2.55
C ARG A 128 5.53 3.89 -1.98
N LYS A 129 4.81 4.97 -1.69
CA LYS A 129 5.38 6.26 -1.26
C LYS A 129 5.38 6.44 0.26
N VAL A 130 4.53 5.69 0.97
CA VAL A 130 4.31 5.81 2.41
C VAL A 130 4.98 4.67 3.14
N ARG A 131 5.65 5.00 4.24
CA ARG A 131 6.22 4.06 5.21
C ARG A 131 5.21 3.82 6.33
N LEU A 132 4.88 2.57 6.63
CA LEU A 132 4.02 2.18 7.74
C LEU A 132 4.89 1.61 8.86
N LEU A 133 4.95 2.29 9.99
CA LEU A 133 5.72 1.85 11.16
C LEU A 133 4.77 1.56 12.32
N LEU A 134 4.94 0.42 12.95
CA LEU A 134 4.24 0.06 14.18
C LEU A 134 5.10 0.46 15.38
N VAL A 135 4.56 1.23 16.32
CA VAL A 135 5.29 1.67 17.52
C VAL A 135 4.82 0.83 18.70
N THR A 136 5.71 0.02 19.27
CA THR A 136 5.46 -0.81 20.45
C THR A 136 6.39 -0.39 21.57
N GLY A 137 5.98 -0.52 22.83
CA GLY A 137 6.70 0.21 23.88
C GLY A 137 6.00 0.19 25.22
N ASP A 138 6.73 0.67 26.22
CA ASP A 138 6.06 1.21 27.40
C ASP A 138 5.26 2.45 27.03
N GLU A 139 4.12 2.63 27.69
CA GLU A 139 3.14 3.66 27.32
C GLU A 139 3.64 5.07 27.61
N ALA A 140 4.31 5.26 28.76
CA ALA A 140 4.89 6.56 29.11
C ALA A 140 6.03 6.93 28.14
N ALA A 141 6.85 5.94 27.78
CA ALA A 141 7.91 6.12 26.79
C ALA A 141 7.38 6.47 25.40
N ILE A 142 6.28 5.84 24.95
CA ILE A 142 5.65 6.17 23.67
C ILE A 142 5.10 7.60 23.68
N GLU A 143 4.43 8.02 24.76
CA GLU A 143 3.87 9.36 24.85
C GLU A 143 4.96 10.44 24.88
N GLN A 144 6.11 10.15 25.50
CA GLN A 144 7.28 11.04 25.48
C GLN A 144 7.89 11.16 24.07
N LEU A 145 7.96 10.06 23.31
CA LEU A 145 8.55 10.06 21.97
C LEU A 145 7.60 10.65 20.91
N VAL A 146 6.33 10.26 20.94
CA VAL A 146 5.30 10.64 19.97
C VAL A 146 4.02 11.01 20.73
N PRO A 147 3.92 12.25 21.22
CA PRO A 147 2.75 12.68 21.98
C PRO A 147 1.50 12.61 21.10
N GLY A 148 0.39 12.13 21.66
CA GLY A 148 -0.88 12.00 20.94
C GLY A 148 -1.08 10.67 20.18
N LEU A 149 -0.05 9.82 20.05
CA LEU A 149 -0.14 8.59 19.25
C LEU A 149 -1.12 7.57 19.87
N ARG A 150 -1.17 7.50 21.19
CA ARG A 150 -2.08 6.60 21.92
C ARG A 150 -3.53 6.98 21.67
N GLN A 151 -3.88 8.25 21.82
CA GLN A 151 -5.24 8.76 21.74
C GLN A 151 -5.79 8.70 20.30
N GLN A 152 -4.94 8.98 19.30
CA GLN A 152 -5.33 8.98 17.89
C GLN A 152 -5.19 7.60 17.23
N HIS A 153 -4.51 6.65 17.88
CA HIS A 153 -4.11 5.31 17.39
C HIS A 153 -3.18 5.30 16.16
N TRP A 154 -3.16 6.35 15.35
CA TRP A 154 -2.24 6.54 14.25
C TRP A 154 -1.96 8.03 14.01
N LEU A 155 -0.78 8.32 13.50
CA LEU A 155 -0.34 9.67 13.11
C LEU A 155 0.37 9.61 11.76
N GLU A 156 0.24 10.68 10.97
CA GLU A 156 0.92 10.80 9.67
C GLU A 156 1.83 12.03 9.67
N GLY A 157 3.07 11.84 9.23
CA GLY A 157 4.06 12.91 9.07
C GLY A 157 5.20 12.48 8.16
N ASN A 158 5.67 13.37 7.29
CA ASN A 158 6.79 13.11 6.37
C ASN A 158 6.65 11.77 5.58
N ARG A 159 5.44 11.49 5.05
CA ARG A 159 5.12 10.23 4.35
C ARG A 159 5.36 8.97 5.18
N THR A 160 5.34 9.10 6.50
CA THR A 160 5.43 8.01 7.45
C THR A 160 4.17 8.00 8.28
N VAL A 161 3.52 6.84 8.36
CA VAL A 161 2.38 6.63 9.24
C VAL A 161 2.87 5.80 10.42
N LEU A 162 2.75 6.38 11.60
CA LEU A 162 2.99 5.70 12.87
C LEU A 162 1.66 5.10 13.33
N ILE A 163 1.69 3.83 13.71
CA ILE A 163 0.53 3.09 14.20
C ILE A 163 0.85 2.64 15.62
N TYR A 164 0.02 3.00 16.58
CA TYR A 164 0.18 2.55 17.96
C TYR A 164 0.04 1.03 18.02
N GLY A 165 1.05 0.32 18.51
CA GLY A 165 1.07 -1.14 18.65
C GLY A 165 0.80 -1.64 20.07
N GLY A 166 0.96 -0.79 21.08
CA GLY A 166 0.83 -1.16 22.49
C GLY A 166 2.08 -1.83 23.06
N SER A 167 1.93 -2.45 24.22
CA SER A 167 3.02 -3.18 24.88
C SER A 167 3.23 -4.56 24.24
N LEU A 168 4.49 -5.01 24.17
CA LEU A 168 4.83 -6.36 23.71
C LEU A 168 4.51 -7.45 24.74
N ALA A 169 4.33 -7.08 26.02
CA ALA A 169 3.98 -8.01 27.09
C ALA A 169 2.49 -8.41 27.06
N SER A 170 1.63 -7.55 26.50
CA SER A 170 0.20 -7.82 26.36
C SER A 170 -0.08 -8.70 25.14
N GLU A 171 -1.18 -9.47 25.21
CA GLU A 171 -1.60 -10.30 24.09
C GLU A 171 -1.99 -9.42 22.88
N PRO A 172 -1.45 -9.70 21.68
CA PRO A 172 -1.68 -8.85 20.52
C PRO A 172 -3.12 -8.98 20.00
N ASP A 173 -3.75 -7.83 19.74
CA ASP A 173 -5.08 -7.77 19.15
C ASP A 173 -5.09 -8.38 17.74
N ARG A 174 -5.61 -9.60 17.66
CA ARG A 174 -5.70 -10.38 16.42
C ARG A 174 -6.45 -9.65 15.32
N GLU A 175 -7.54 -8.97 15.63
CA GLU A 175 -8.37 -8.28 14.64
C GLU A 175 -7.62 -7.11 14.02
N LYS A 176 -6.90 -6.36 14.86
CA LYS A 176 -6.07 -5.25 14.43
C LYS A 176 -4.96 -5.67 13.50
N TYR A 177 -4.18 -6.70 13.84
CA TYR A 177 -3.09 -7.15 12.99
C TYR A 177 -3.60 -7.78 11.68
N ILE A 178 -4.75 -8.46 11.69
CA ILE A 178 -5.41 -8.94 10.47
C ILE A 178 -5.89 -7.76 9.60
N ALA A 179 -6.43 -6.70 10.20
CA ALA A 179 -6.84 -5.49 9.48
C ALA A 179 -5.64 -4.77 8.85
N LEU A 180 -4.53 -4.63 9.59
CA LEU A 180 -3.27 -4.09 9.10
C LEU A 180 -2.70 -4.93 7.96
N ARG A 181 -2.79 -6.26 8.06
CA ARG A 181 -2.40 -7.18 6.98
C ARG A 181 -3.13 -6.89 5.66
N LYS A 182 -4.41 -6.51 5.74
CA LYS A 182 -5.25 -6.19 4.57
C LYS A 182 -5.01 -4.78 4.01
N LEU A 183 -4.29 -3.91 4.72
CA LEU A 183 -4.06 -2.52 4.32
C LEU A 183 -3.20 -2.40 3.04
N ARG A 184 -2.17 -3.23 2.92
CA ARG A 184 -1.23 -3.26 1.78
C ARG A 184 -1.04 -4.68 1.26
N ARG A 185 -0.94 -4.84 -0.07
CA ARG A 185 -0.68 -6.13 -0.72
C ARG A 185 0.83 -6.39 -0.71
N GLY A 186 1.29 -7.43 0.00
CA GLY A 186 2.68 -7.89 0.02
C GLY A 186 3.39 -7.65 1.35
N ARG A 187 3.65 -6.39 1.71
CA ARG A 187 4.32 -6.00 2.97
C ARG A 187 3.34 -5.23 3.85
N PRO A 188 2.83 -5.75 4.97
CA PRO A 188 1.84 -5.03 5.77
C PRO A 188 2.44 -3.82 6.50
N LEU A 189 3.66 -3.94 7.01
CA LEU A 189 4.43 -2.89 7.67
C LEU A 189 5.81 -2.77 7.03
N ASP A 190 6.44 -1.60 7.16
CA ASP A 190 7.83 -1.36 6.76
C ASP A 190 8.80 -1.54 7.94
N GLY A 191 8.31 -1.54 9.18
CA GLY A 191 9.08 -1.85 10.38
C GLY A 191 8.26 -1.76 11.66
N ILE A 192 8.81 -2.32 12.74
CA ILE A 192 8.30 -2.21 14.10
C ILE A 192 9.34 -1.45 14.91
N VAL A 193 8.93 -0.41 15.63
CA VAL A 193 9.78 0.39 16.51
C VAL A 193 9.46 0.02 17.94
N ARG A 194 10.41 -0.63 18.63
CA ARG A 194 10.34 -0.94 20.05
C ARG A 194 10.95 0.22 20.84
N VAL A 195 10.10 1.00 21.47
CA VAL A 195 10.46 2.14 22.33
C VAL A 195 10.80 1.63 23.72
N MET A 196 11.96 2.06 24.22
CA MET A 196 12.50 1.69 25.52
C MET A 196 12.80 2.96 26.33
N PRO A 197 12.31 3.09 27.57
CA PRO A 197 12.66 4.23 28.42
C PRO A 197 14.14 4.16 28.87
N SER A 198 14.67 5.28 29.36
CA SER A 198 16.06 5.42 29.80
C SER A 198 16.41 4.45 30.93
N SER A 199 15.47 4.24 31.85
CA SER A 199 15.56 3.31 32.98
C SER A 199 15.58 1.83 32.59
N LEU A 200 15.15 1.48 31.36
CA LEU A 200 15.08 0.08 30.95
C LEU A 200 16.47 -0.45 30.59
N THR A 201 16.88 -1.47 31.33
CA THR A 201 17.99 -2.33 30.96
C THR A 201 17.44 -3.62 30.37
N LEU A 202 17.85 -3.95 29.15
CA LEU A 202 17.48 -5.19 28.48
C LEU A 202 18.12 -6.38 29.20
N THR A 203 17.38 -7.00 30.11
CA THR A 203 17.76 -8.30 30.68
C THR A 203 17.40 -9.42 29.71
N PRO A 204 18.06 -10.59 29.79
CA PRO A 204 17.74 -11.74 28.94
C PRO A 204 16.25 -12.12 28.99
N GLN A 205 15.62 -12.01 30.17
CA GLN A 205 14.20 -12.33 30.36
C GLN A 205 13.28 -11.35 29.61
N ILE A 206 13.59 -10.05 29.66
CA ILE A 206 12.80 -9.02 28.94
C ILE A 206 13.01 -9.20 27.43
N SER A 207 14.24 -9.45 27.00
CA SER A 207 14.57 -9.71 25.60
C SER A 207 13.80 -10.91 25.05
N GLU A 208 13.78 -12.03 25.79
CA GLU A 208 13.03 -13.23 25.37
C GLU A 208 11.51 -12.97 25.31
N SER A 209 10.97 -12.23 26.28
CA SER A 209 9.55 -11.83 26.26
C SER A 209 9.22 -10.94 25.06
N ASP A 210 10.07 -9.96 24.75
CA ASP A 210 9.90 -9.07 23.61
C ASP A 210 9.97 -9.85 22.28
N LEU A 211 10.90 -10.80 22.17
CA LEU A 211 11.01 -11.70 21.01
C LEU A 211 9.73 -12.53 20.83
N ARG A 212 9.22 -13.15 21.89
CA ARG A 212 7.96 -13.91 21.83
C ARG A 212 6.78 -13.03 21.43
N GLY A 213 6.71 -11.79 21.92
CA GLY A 213 5.69 -10.82 21.52
C GLY A 213 5.78 -10.44 20.05
N LEU A 214 6.99 -10.18 19.56
CA LEU A 214 7.25 -9.86 18.15
C LEU A 214 6.95 -11.05 17.22
N GLU A 215 7.27 -12.27 17.64
CA GLU A 215 6.92 -13.50 16.92
C GLU A 215 5.41 -13.63 16.74
N LYS A 216 4.62 -13.47 17.81
CA LYS A 216 3.16 -13.49 17.74
C LYS A 216 2.61 -12.41 16.79
N ILE A 217 3.14 -11.19 16.85
CA ILE A 217 2.76 -10.11 15.93
C ILE A 217 3.10 -10.50 14.48
N SER A 218 4.28 -11.08 14.25
CA SER A 218 4.73 -11.49 12.92
C SER A 218 3.85 -12.61 12.33
N GLU A 219 3.41 -13.54 13.16
CA GLU A 219 2.49 -14.62 12.78
C GLU A 219 1.13 -14.08 12.35
N LEU A 220 0.56 -13.16 13.14
CA LEU A 220 -0.71 -12.50 12.84
C LEU A 220 -0.64 -11.67 11.54
N LEU A 221 0.47 -10.96 11.34
CA LEU A 221 0.75 -10.21 10.11
C LEU A 221 1.03 -11.14 8.92
N GLY A 222 1.46 -12.38 9.16
CA GLY A 222 2.00 -13.28 8.14
C GLY A 222 3.26 -12.72 7.48
N TYR A 223 4.02 -11.89 8.21
CA TYR A 223 5.20 -11.17 7.71
C TYR A 223 6.12 -10.78 8.85
N ALA A 224 7.40 -11.12 8.72
CA ALA A 224 8.46 -10.68 9.63
C ALA A 224 8.97 -9.30 9.22
N ALA A 225 8.47 -8.25 9.89
CA ALA A 225 8.93 -6.88 9.68
C ALA A 225 10.26 -6.63 10.40
N PRO A 226 11.15 -5.76 9.86
CA PRO A 226 12.37 -5.37 10.56
C PRO A 226 12.03 -4.64 11.86
N VAL A 227 12.79 -4.90 12.91
CA VAL A 227 12.59 -4.33 14.24
C VAL A 227 13.68 -3.31 14.53
N TRP A 228 13.28 -2.12 14.95
CA TRP A 228 14.14 -1.02 15.35
C TRP A 228 14.01 -0.82 16.86
N LEU A 229 15.14 -0.82 17.56
CA LEU A 229 15.17 -0.51 18.98
C LEU A 229 15.42 0.98 19.16
N TRP A 230 14.48 1.67 19.81
CA TRP A 230 14.59 3.10 20.12
C TRP A 230 14.70 3.29 21.62
N LYS A 231 15.93 3.52 22.10
CA LYS A 231 16.15 3.85 23.52
C LYS A 231 16.06 5.36 23.72
N LEU A 232 15.15 5.78 24.60
CA LEU A 232 15.10 7.15 25.08
C LEU A 232 16.21 7.30 26.12
N CYS A 233 17.03 8.33 25.97
CA CYS A 233 18.09 8.64 26.92
C CYS A 233 17.91 10.09 27.35
N ASP A 234 17.99 10.32 28.65
CA ASP A 234 18.06 11.66 29.18
C ASP A 234 19.49 12.20 28.97
N SER A 235 19.61 13.48 28.66
CA SER A 235 20.90 14.16 28.61
C SER A 235 20.99 15.09 29.81
N GLU A 236 22.06 14.95 30.59
CA GLU A 236 22.37 15.89 31.68
C GLU A 236 22.76 17.28 31.14
N TRP A 237 23.02 17.40 29.84
CA TRP A 237 23.54 18.59 29.19
C TRP A 237 22.45 19.24 28.33
N PRO A 238 22.34 20.58 28.29
CA PRO A 238 21.40 21.27 27.41
C PRO A 238 21.70 20.96 25.94
N GLN A 239 20.73 20.40 25.22
CA GLN A 239 20.84 20.02 23.79
C GLN A 239 20.12 21.01 22.85
N ALA A 240 19.80 22.22 23.32
CA ALA A 240 18.92 23.16 22.61
C ALA A 240 19.44 23.56 21.22
N ASP A 241 20.76 23.69 21.05
CA ASP A 241 21.40 24.11 19.81
C ASP A 241 21.75 22.93 18.88
N ARG A 242 21.54 21.68 19.32
CA ARG A 242 21.88 20.49 18.52
C ARG A 242 20.79 20.24 17.48
N ALA A 243 21.20 20.14 16.22
CA ALA A 243 20.30 19.70 15.16
C ALA A 243 19.78 18.29 15.48
N VAL A 244 18.46 18.10 15.42
CA VAL A 244 17.83 16.81 15.71
C VAL A 244 18.25 15.80 14.64
N GLN A 245 19.28 15.01 14.93
CA GLN A 245 19.79 13.96 14.05
C GLN A 245 19.52 12.60 14.69
N ALA A 246 18.85 11.73 13.92
CA ALA A 246 18.69 10.34 14.30
C ALA A 246 20.05 9.63 14.17
N VAL A 247 20.64 9.25 15.30
CA VAL A 247 21.86 8.45 15.33
C VAL A 247 21.46 6.99 15.59
N GLY A 248 21.91 6.07 14.74
CA GLY A 248 21.61 4.65 14.88
C GLY A 248 22.51 3.78 14.03
N VAL A 249 22.52 2.49 14.36
CA VAL A 249 23.23 1.44 13.61
C VAL A 249 22.26 0.33 13.25
N SER A 250 22.55 -0.35 12.14
CA SER A 250 21.85 -1.55 11.72
C SER A 250 22.73 -2.76 11.94
N PHE A 251 22.23 -3.73 12.69
CA PHE A 251 22.96 -4.97 12.95
C PHE A 251 22.77 -5.99 11.82
N PRO A 252 23.82 -6.73 11.44
CA PRO A 252 23.70 -7.82 10.49
C PRO A 252 22.83 -8.96 11.04
N LEU A 253 22.29 -9.78 10.14
CA LEU A 253 21.54 -10.98 10.53
C LEU A 253 22.47 -11.92 11.32
N ARG A 254 22.12 -12.21 12.59
CA ARG A 254 22.94 -12.97 13.55
C ARG A 254 24.22 -12.25 14.00
N ALA A 255 24.14 -10.94 14.22
CA ALA A 255 25.22 -10.19 14.86
C ALA A 255 25.63 -10.83 16.19
N THR A 256 26.93 -10.98 16.40
CA THR A 256 27.48 -11.41 17.69
C THR A 256 27.52 -10.24 18.67
N GLU A 257 27.62 -10.53 19.97
CA GLU A 257 27.76 -9.49 21.00
C GLU A 257 28.94 -8.56 20.72
N GLU A 258 30.06 -9.10 20.23
CA GLU A 258 31.24 -8.32 19.84
C GLU A 258 30.96 -7.37 18.67
N ASP A 259 30.20 -7.82 17.66
CA ASP A 259 29.83 -6.97 16.53
C ASP A 259 28.91 -5.83 16.97
N VAL A 260 27.95 -6.12 17.85
CA VAL A 260 27.04 -5.13 18.43
C VAL A 260 27.84 -4.11 19.25
N ALA A 261 28.70 -4.57 20.15
CA ALA A 261 29.54 -3.71 20.98
C ALA A 261 30.45 -2.82 20.13
N ARG A 262 31.07 -3.37 19.07
CA ARG A 262 31.93 -2.63 18.14
C ARG A 262 31.15 -1.54 17.40
N GLN A 263 29.98 -1.85 16.85
CA GLN A 263 29.15 -0.87 16.15
C GLN A 263 28.62 0.23 17.08
N LEU A 264 28.22 -0.14 18.30
CA LEU A 264 27.80 0.86 19.31
C LEU A 264 28.97 1.75 19.75
N ALA A 265 30.17 1.20 19.92
CA ALA A 265 31.37 1.98 20.23
C ALA A 265 31.71 2.98 19.12
N GLN A 266 31.53 2.60 17.86
CA GLN A 266 31.71 3.49 16.71
C GLN A 266 30.68 4.64 16.66
N MET A 267 29.53 4.50 17.32
CA MET A 267 28.54 5.59 17.44
C MET A 267 28.89 6.63 18.51
N LEU A 268 29.79 6.32 19.45
CA LEU A 268 30.09 7.22 20.58
C LEU A 268 30.50 8.65 20.16
N PRO A 269 31.32 8.86 19.11
CA PRO A 269 31.64 10.21 18.65
C PRO A 269 30.38 10.98 18.21
N THR A 270 29.53 10.35 17.41
CA THR A 270 28.28 10.95 16.90
C THR A 270 27.23 11.17 17.98
N LEU A 271 27.34 10.50 19.13
CA LEU A 271 26.47 10.75 20.28
C LEU A 271 26.97 11.88 21.18
N ARG A 272 28.26 12.23 21.12
CA ARG A 272 28.89 13.28 21.92
C ARG A 272 28.92 14.65 21.24
N GLU A 273 28.94 14.65 19.91
CA GLU A 273 28.83 15.84 19.04
C GLU A 273 27.37 16.19 18.74
#